data_AF-A0A6H1WRC9-F1
#
_entry.id   AF-A0A6H1WRC9-F1
#
_cell.length_a   1.000
_cell.length_b   1.000
_cell.length_c   1.000
_cell.angle_alpha   90.00
_cell.angle_beta   90.00
_cell.angle_gamma   90.00
#
_symmetry.space_group_name_H-M   'P 1'
#
loop_
_entity.id
_entity.type
_entity.pdbx_description
1 polymer ?
#
loop_
_entity_poly.entity_id
_entity_poly.type
_entity_poly.pdbx_seq_one_letter_code
_entity_poly.pdbx_strand_id
1 'polypeptide(L)'
;MGEILLVLSPHRLEFLPRAFELMEECETVILEEPRHPEFEALLSGKTALTKFLEISEPGFPEYSRAVYQKMRELFSRGRQVLQVEPYLEGVQKIQARLAAGEEPEALQRDPELSPIYQHEHQTFGRLLDFYAALSEPFESLVEKIKAFAQADAARLIFRDTLRAQALRQILKGLSGQRVYLETGYIHLYLVRELARKPPAGFRLRVRNLVRLATGGHLPRGLWPAPGDVLTAFYLFEKRRAVEEDLLAARSLVYIRLIEKNELQPSPENPFPHLRDEVFFRAFVRGLSFEDCRRLDARIRLLPTAEARQVAQKSFPEIWKQASQLVDQVFREVKTSGGLRAGLSRSLTPGRG
;
A
#
# COMPACT_ATOMS: atom_id res chain seq x y z
N MET A 1 11.64 -14.12 25.03
CA MET A 1 10.40 -13.57 24.41
C MET A 1 10.83 -12.86 23.14
N GLY A 2 10.31 -13.26 21.99
CA GLY A 2 10.61 -12.62 20.70
C GLY A 2 9.82 -11.33 20.51
N GLU A 3 10.07 -10.65 19.39
CA GLU A 3 9.38 -9.41 19.02
C GLU A 3 8.97 -9.44 17.55
N ILE A 4 7.72 -9.04 17.25
CA ILE A 4 7.24 -8.82 15.90
C ILE A 4 7.22 -7.32 15.67
N LEU A 5 8.02 -6.85 14.73
CA LEU A 5 8.00 -5.50 14.23
C LEU A 5 7.16 -5.45 12.95
N LEU A 6 5.87 -5.20 13.10
CA LEU A 6 4.95 -5.00 11.97
C LEU A 6 5.13 -3.58 11.44
N VAL A 7 5.51 -3.47 10.17
CA VAL A 7 5.83 -2.20 9.53
C VAL A 7 4.82 -1.88 8.44
N LEU A 8 4.00 -0.86 8.70
CA LEU A 8 3.07 -0.27 7.74
C LEU A 8 3.84 0.56 6.71
N SER A 9 3.93 0.05 5.49
CA SER A 9 4.65 0.61 4.34
C SER A 9 3.68 1.11 3.26
N PRO A 10 3.96 2.23 2.58
CA PRO A 10 3.27 2.65 1.37
C PRO A 10 3.91 2.11 0.08
N HIS A 11 4.92 1.24 0.19
CA HIS A 11 5.64 0.64 -0.95
C HIS A 11 6.16 1.70 -1.94
N ARG A 12 6.76 2.77 -1.41
CA ARG A 12 7.44 3.81 -2.19
C ARG A 12 8.93 3.84 -1.86
N LEU A 13 9.76 4.11 -2.87
CA LEU A 13 11.22 4.19 -2.76
C LEU A 13 11.71 5.08 -1.62
N GLU A 14 11.05 6.23 -1.42
CA GLU A 14 11.39 7.23 -0.40
C GLU A 14 11.33 6.71 1.05
N PHE A 15 10.67 5.57 1.31
CA PHE A 15 10.62 4.97 2.65
C PHE A 15 11.56 3.78 2.82
N LEU A 16 12.21 3.31 1.76
CA LEU A 16 13.10 2.16 1.81
C LEU A 16 14.28 2.35 2.77
N PRO A 17 14.96 3.52 2.85
CA PRO A 17 16.05 3.70 3.81
C PRO A 17 15.60 3.36 5.24
N ARG A 18 14.43 3.86 5.65
CA ARG A 18 13.89 3.60 6.99
C ARG A 18 13.40 2.16 7.16
N ALA A 19 12.82 1.57 6.11
CA ALA A 19 12.45 0.15 6.13
C ALA A 19 13.68 -0.74 6.33
N PHE A 20 14.77 -0.46 5.60
CA PHE A 20 16.02 -1.22 5.64
C PHE A 20 16.71 -1.13 6.99
N GLU A 21 16.76 0.04 7.62
CA GLU A 21 17.25 0.19 9.00
C GLU A 21 16.49 -0.74 9.96
N LEU A 22 15.16 -0.76 9.87
CA LEU A 22 14.34 -1.63 10.72
C LEU A 22 14.53 -3.12 10.41
N MET A 23 14.74 -3.49 9.15
CA MET A 23 15.03 -4.88 8.74
C MET A 23 16.39 -5.34 9.25
N GLU A 24 17.41 -4.48 9.27
CA GLU A 24 18.76 -4.82 9.76
C GLU A 24 18.80 -5.17 11.24
N GLU A 25 17.86 -4.62 12.02
CA GLU A 25 17.71 -4.91 13.44
C GLU A 25 17.01 -6.25 13.74
N CYS A 26 16.56 -6.98 12.71
CA CYS A 26 15.79 -8.22 12.82
C CYS A 26 16.59 -9.44 12.34
N GLU A 27 16.36 -10.61 12.94
CA GLU A 27 16.92 -11.88 12.50
C GLU A 27 16.15 -12.47 11.31
N THR A 28 14.84 -12.25 11.28
CA THR A 28 13.95 -12.70 10.20
C THR A 28 13.20 -11.53 9.58
N VAL A 29 13.14 -11.49 8.25
CA VAL A 29 12.31 -10.59 7.46
C VAL A 29 11.21 -11.40 6.76
N ILE A 30 9.96 -10.99 6.94
CA ILE A 30 8.80 -11.58 6.27
C ILE A 30 8.19 -10.53 5.34
N LEU A 31 8.21 -10.81 4.04
CA LEU A 31 7.68 -9.94 2.98
C LEU A 31 6.17 -10.14 2.77
N GLU A 32 5.51 -9.09 2.27
CA GLU A 32 4.15 -9.16 1.76
C GLU A 32 4.14 -9.59 0.29
N GLU A 33 4.59 -10.81 0.04
CA GLU A 33 4.66 -11.37 -1.30
C GLU A 33 4.25 -12.85 -1.28
N PRO A 34 3.62 -13.35 -2.36
CA PRO A 34 3.39 -14.78 -2.50
C PRO A 34 4.73 -15.49 -2.65
N ARG A 35 4.79 -16.75 -2.20
CA ARG A 35 5.99 -17.57 -2.40
C ARG A 35 6.31 -17.74 -3.88
N HIS A 36 7.54 -17.40 -4.25
CA HIS A 36 8.04 -17.60 -5.60
C HIS A 36 9.06 -18.76 -5.64
N PRO A 37 8.92 -19.76 -6.53
CA PRO A 37 9.82 -20.91 -6.61
C PRO A 37 11.30 -20.54 -6.79
N GLU A 38 11.58 -19.47 -7.55
CA GLU A 38 12.96 -18.98 -7.76
C GLU A 38 13.47 -18.03 -6.67
N PHE A 39 12.70 -17.73 -5.62
CA PHE A 39 13.09 -16.73 -4.63
C PHE A 39 14.39 -17.09 -3.90
N GLU A 40 14.57 -18.36 -3.51
CA GLU A 40 15.81 -18.80 -2.87
C GLU A 40 17.01 -18.74 -3.84
N ALA A 41 16.79 -19.06 -5.12
CA ALA A 41 17.80 -18.93 -6.16
C ALA A 41 18.20 -17.45 -6.36
N LEU A 42 17.26 -16.52 -6.28
CA LEU A 42 17.53 -15.08 -6.26
C LEU A 42 18.37 -14.70 -5.03
N LEU A 43 17.93 -15.08 -3.83
CA LEU A 43 18.61 -14.73 -2.58
C LEU A 43 20.06 -15.23 -2.53
N SER A 44 20.29 -16.45 -2.99
CA SER A 44 21.62 -17.07 -3.08
C SER A 44 22.47 -16.59 -4.26
N GLY A 45 21.90 -15.76 -5.15
CA GLY A 45 22.60 -15.24 -6.34
C GLY A 45 22.73 -16.23 -7.50
N LYS A 46 22.05 -17.37 -7.45
CA LYS A 46 21.97 -18.34 -8.57
C LYS A 46 21.11 -17.83 -9.72
N THR A 47 20.09 -17.02 -9.43
CA THR A 47 19.29 -16.30 -10.42
C THR A 47 19.67 -14.82 -10.40
N ALA A 48 19.96 -14.26 -11.57
CA ALA A 48 20.23 -12.83 -11.72
C ALA A 48 18.97 -12.01 -11.36
N LEU A 49 19.15 -10.91 -10.63
CA LEU A 49 18.03 -10.05 -10.21
C LEU A 49 17.22 -9.52 -11.40
N THR A 50 17.88 -9.16 -12.51
CA THR A 50 17.20 -8.70 -13.73
C THR A 50 16.26 -9.76 -14.28
N LYS A 51 16.74 -11.00 -14.40
CA LYS A 51 15.94 -12.15 -14.83
C LYS A 51 14.76 -12.40 -13.90
N PHE A 52 14.96 -12.32 -12.58
CA PHE A 52 13.87 -12.50 -11.63
C PHE A 52 12.79 -11.41 -11.76
N LEU A 53 13.20 -10.14 -11.93
CA LEU A 53 12.27 -9.02 -12.15
C LEU A 53 11.50 -9.15 -13.47
N GLU A 54 12.12 -9.67 -14.52
CA GLU A 54 11.45 -9.96 -15.79
C GLU A 54 10.37 -11.04 -15.64
N ILE A 55 10.63 -12.07 -14.84
CA ILE A 55 9.66 -13.17 -14.60
C ILE A 55 8.51 -12.72 -13.68
N SER A 56 8.83 -11.91 -12.67
CA SER A 56 7.87 -11.51 -11.64
C SER A 56 6.99 -10.31 -12.04
N GLU A 57 7.36 -9.58 -13.09
CA GLU A 57 6.64 -8.42 -13.63
C GLU A 57 6.05 -7.48 -12.54
N PRO A 58 6.88 -6.94 -11.62
CA PRO A 58 6.37 -6.17 -10.50
C PRO A 58 5.74 -4.84 -10.96
N GLY A 59 4.65 -4.44 -10.30
CA GLY A 59 3.97 -3.16 -10.58
C GLY A 59 4.81 -1.91 -10.27
N PHE A 60 5.88 -2.03 -9.46
CA PHE A 60 6.85 -0.97 -9.14
C PHE A 60 8.28 -1.50 -9.29
N PRO A 61 8.83 -1.52 -10.53
CA PRO A 61 10.10 -2.20 -10.81
C PRO A 61 11.28 -1.67 -10.02
N GLU A 62 11.38 -0.35 -9.79
CA GLU A 62 12.52 0.21 -9.08
C GLU A 62 12.42 -0.03 -7.57
N TYR A 63 11.23 0.07 -6.99
CA TYR A 63 10.96 -0.38 -5.63
C TYR A 63 11.35 -1.84 -5.42
N SER A 64 10.83 -2.76 -6.24
CA SER A 64 11.10 -4.20 -6.12
C SER A 64 12.58 -4.51 -6.31
N ARG A 65 13.25 -3.87 -7.27
CA ARG A 65 14.70 -3.99 -7.46
C ARG A 65 15.46 -3.64 -6.19
N ALA A 66 15.17 -2.50 -5.57
CA ALA A 66 15.86 -2.06 -4.36
C ALA A 66 15.58 -2.99 -3.16
N VAL A 67 14.33 -3.45 -2.98
CA VAL A 67 13.97 -4.41 -1.93
C VAL A 67 14.71 -5.72 -2.11
N TYR A 68 14.71 -6.32 -3.30
CA TYR A 68 15.38 -7.60 -3.54
C TYR A 68 16.91 -7.51 -3.45
N GLN A 69 17.51 -6.39 -3.85
CA GLN A 69 18.93 -6.13 -3.56
C GLN A 69 19.19 -6.18 -2.06
N LYS A 70 18.35 -5.53 -1.25
CA LYS A 70 18.48 -5.59 0.20
C LYS A 70 18.26 -6.99 0.75
N MET A 71 17.31 -7.74 0.22
CA MET A 71 17.05 -9.11 0.68
C MET A 71 18.24 -10.03 0.41
N ARG A 72 18.90 -9.92 -0.75
CA ARG A 72 20.14 -10.65 -1.05
C ARG A 72 21.26 -10.29 -0.06
N GLU A 73 21.42 -8.99 0.23
CA GLU A 73 22.40 -8.52 1.21
C GLU A 73 22.13 -9.13 2.60
N LEU A 74 20.90 -9.04 3.10
CA LEU A 74 20.52 -9.58 4.40
C LEU A 74 20.68 -11.10 4.45
N PHE A 75 20.27 -11.81 3.40
CA PHE A 75 20.43 -13.25 3.29
C PHE A 75 21.90 -13.68 3.31
N SER A 76 22.78 -12.97 2.59
CA SER A 76 24.23 -13.23 2.60
C SER A 76 24.87 -13.03 3.97
N ARG A 77 24.24 -12.25 4.86
CA ARG A 77 24.63 -12.06 6.27
C ARG A 77 23.98 -13.05 7.23
N GLY A 78 23.32 -14.09 6.71
CA GLY A 78 22.67 -15.14 7.49
C GLY A 78 21.32 -14.76 8.07
N ARG A 79 20.68 -13.67 7.61
CA ARG A 79 19.29 -13.37 7.98
C ARG A 79 18.33 -14.28 7.24
N GLN A 80 17.25 -14.68 7.90
CA GLN A 80 16.18 -15.43 7.25
C GLN A 80 15.25 -14.46 6.52
N VAL A 81 14.92 -14.76 5.26
CA VAL A 81 13.98 -13.97 4.45
C VAL A 81 12.87 -14.90 3.97
N LEU A 82 11.61 -14.57 4.28
CA LEU A 82 10.44 -15.38 3.98
C LEU A 82 9.39 -14.57 3.21
N GLN A 83 8.65 -15.25 2.35
CA GLN A 83 7.46 -14.71 1.67
C GLN A 83 6.21 -15.33 2.28
N VAL A 84 5.26 -14.49 2.72
CA VAL A 84 4.02 -14.94 3.38
C VAL A 84 2.85 -14.07 2.93
N GLU A 85 2.19 -14.50 1.86
CA GLU A 85 0.96 -13.89 1.36
C GLU A 85 0.04 -14.98 0.75
N PRO A 86 -0.60 -15.82 1.59
CA PRO A 86 -1.36 -16.97 1.14
C PRO A 86 -2.57 -16.62 0.25
N TYR A 87 -3.12 -15.41 0.39
CA TYR A 87 -4.20 -14.97 -0.48
C TYR A 87 -3.70 -14.82 -1.92
N LEU A 88 -2.57 -14.14 -2.14
CA LEU A 88 -2.00 -13.98 -3.48
C LEU A 88 -1.47 -15.30 -4.05
N GLU A 89 -0.97 -16.21 -3.22
CA GLU A 89 -0.65 -17.58 -3.64
C GLU A 89 -1.90 -18.29 -4.20
N GLY A 90 -3.05 -18.15 -3.53
CA GLY A 90 -4.32 -18.67 -4.03
C GLY A 90 -4.80 -18.00 -5.32
N VAL A 91 -4.64 -16.67 -5.45
CA VAL A 91 -4.94 -15.93 -6.69
C VAL A 91 -4.10 -16.45 -7.86
N GLN A 92 -2.79 -16.68 -7.64
CA GLN A 92 -1.91 -17.24 -8.67
C GLN A 92 -2.36 -18.65 -9.09
N LYS A 93 -2.76 -19.51 -8.15
CA LYS A 93 -3.31 -20.84 -8.45
C LYS A 93 -4.60 -20.74 -9.28
N ILE A 94 -5.51 -19.83 -8.93
CA ILE A 94 -6.75 -19.58 -9.68
C ILE A 94 -6.44 -19.14 -11.11
N GLN A 95 -5.55 -18.17 -11.28
CA GLN A 95 -5.16 -17.66 -12.60
C GLN A 95 -4.53 -18.76 -13.47
N ALA A 96 -3.65 -19.59 -12.91
CA ALA A 96 -3.04 -20.71 -13.62
C ALA A 96 -4.09 -21.74 -14.10
N ARG A 97 -5.09 -22.05 -13.26
CA ARG A 97 -6.17 -22.99 -13.62
C ARG A 97 -7.08 -22.43 -14.71
N LEU A 98 -7.48 -21.17 -14.62
CA LEU A 98 -8.25 -20.49 -15.67
C LEU A 98 -7.46 -20.43 -17.00
N ALA A 99 -6.16 -20.11 -16.94
CA ALA A 99 -5.29 -20.11 -18.12
C ALA A 99 -5.13 -21.49 -18.75
N ALA A 100 -5.25 -22.57 -17.97
CA ALA A 100 -5.28 -23.95 -18.45
C ALA A 100 -6.64 -24.38 -19.04
N GLY A 101 -7.64 -23.47 -19.08
CA GLY A 101 -8.96 -23.73 -19.63
C GLY A 101 -9.94 -24.38 -18.65
N GLU A 102 -9.65 -24.35 -17.34
CA GLU A 102 -10.59 -24.86 -16.35
C GLU A 102 -11.77 -23.92 -16.11
N GLU A 103 -12.97 -24.48 -16.05
CA GLU A 103 -14.21 -23.70 -15.91
C GLU A 103 -14.37 -23.10 -14.51
N PRO A 104 -14.94 -21.88 -14.39
CA PRO A 104 -15.18 -21.22 -13.10
C PRO A 104 -15.95 -22.06 -12.08
N GLU A 105 -16.87 -22.94 -12.51
CA GLU A 105 -17.64 -23.83 -11.64
C GLU A 105 -16.75 -24.84 -10.90
N ALA A 106 -15.64 -25.26 -11.51
CA ALA A 106 -14.70 -26.17 -10.86
C ALA A 106 -13.93 -25.46 -9.74
N LEU A 107 -13.55 -24.20 -9.93
CA LEU A 107 -12.95 -23.36 -8.88
C LEU A 107 -13.90 -23.12 -7.70
N GLN A 108 -15.19 -22.95 -7.99
CA GLN A 108 -16.20 -22.76 -6.95
C GLN A 108 -16.43 -24.01 -6.07
N ARG A 109 -16.12 -25.20 -6.59
CA ARG A 109 -16.20 -26.47 -5.85
C ARG A 109 -14.94 -26.77 -5.02
N ASP A 110 -13.84 -26.06 -5.27
CA ASP A 110 -12.60 -26.21 -4.51
C ASP A 110 -12.72 -25.49 -3.15
N PRO A 111 -12.68 -26.20 -2.01
CA PRO A 111 -12.88 -25.59 -0.70
C PRO A 111 -11.76 -24.62 -0.29
N GLU A 112 -10.55 -24.75 -0.84
CA GLU A 112 -9.42 -23.85 -0.57
C GLU A 112 -9.54 -22.58 -1.44
N LEU A 113 -9.83 -22.74 -2.74
CA LEU A 113 -9.81 -21.63 -3.70
C LEU A 113 -11.14 -20.89 -3.84
N SER A 114 -12.27 -21.56 -3.60
CA SER A 114 -13.61 -20.98 -3.78
C SER A 114 -13.81 -19.67 -3.02
N PRO A 115 -13.45 -19.55 -1.72
CA PRO A 115 -13.56 -18.28 -1.00
C PRO A 115 -12.68 -17.17 -1.59
N ILE A 116 -11.44 -17.50 -2.02
CA ILE A 116 -10.53 -16.54 -2.66
C ILE A 116 -11.13 -16.05 -3.98
N TYR A 117 -11.61 -17.00 -4.81
CA TYR A 117 -12.25 -16.72 -6.09
C TYR A 117 -13.48 -15.82 -5.93
N GLN A 118 -14.36 -16.10 -4.96
CA GLN A 118 -15.55 -15.29 -4.71
C GLN A 118 -15.20 -13.85 -4.34
N HIS A 119 -14.21 -13.64 -3.45
CA HIS A 119 -13.76 -12.31 -3.08
C HIS A 119 -13.11 -11.54 -4.24
N GLU A 120 -12.29 -12.21 -5.04
CA GLU A 120 -11.69 -11.60 -6.25
C GLU A 120 -12.77 -11.25 -7.28
N HIS A 121 -13.66 -12.20 -7.61
CA HIS A 121 -14.71 -12.02 -8.58
C HIS A 121 -15.66 -10.88 -8.19
N GLN A 122 -16.07 -10.82 -6.92
CA GLN A 122 -16.93 -9.74 -6.42
C GLN A 122 -16.22 -8.39 -6.49
N THR A 123 -14.98 -8.29 -5.99
CA THR A 123 -14.24 -7.02 -5.92
C THR A 123 -13.92 -6.50 -7.32
N PHE A 124 -13.44 -7.37 -8.20
CA PHE A 124 -13.14 -7.02 -9.59
C PHE A 124 -14.41 -6.66 -10.36
N GLY A 125 -15.52 -7.39 -10.15
CA GLY A 125 -16.82 -7.05 -10.74
C GLY A 125 -17.28 -5.64 -10.34
N ARG A 126 -17.16 -5.26 -9.06
CA ARG A 126 -17.47 -3.88 -8.62
C ARG A 126 -16.54 -2.82 -9.21
N LEU A 127 -15.28 -3.16 -9.43
CA LEU A 127 -14.34 -2.27 -10.09
C LEU A 127 -14.72 -2.05 -11.56
N LEU A 128 -15.15 -3.11 -12.27
CA LEU A 128 -15.66 -3.00 -13.64
C LEU A 128 -16.96 -2.20 -13.70
N ASP A 129 -17.89 -2.42 -12.76
CA ASP A 129 -19.12 -1.61 -12.64
C ASP A 129 -18.79 -0.12 -12.51
N PHE A 130 -17.75 0.23 -11.73
CA PHE A 130 -17.28 1.61 -11.58
C PHE A 130 -16.73 2.18 -12.90
N TYR A 131 -15.88 1.43 -13.61
CA TYR A 131 -15.35 1.89 -14.90
C TYR A 131 -16.42 2.02 -15.98
N ALA A 132 -17.40 1.12 -16.00
CA ALA A 132 -18.53 1.20 -16.92
C ALA A 132 -19.41 2.45 -16.66
N ALA A 133 -19.46 2.92 -15.41
CA ALA A 133 -20.25 4.10 -15.02
C ALA A 133 -19.55 5.45 -15.27
N LEU A 134 -18.37 5.50 -15.91
CA LEU A 134 -17.64 6.77 -16.11
C LEU A 134 -18.42 7.82 -16.93
N SER A 135 -19.41 7.41 -17.74
CA SER A 135 -20.30 8.33 -18.46
C SER A 135 -21.58 8.67 -17.70
N GLU A 136 -21.82 8.07 -16.54
CA GLU A 136 -23.04 8.27 -15.74
C GLU A 136 -22.96 9.57 -14.89
N PRO A 137 -24.08 10.01 -14.31
CA PRO A 137 -24.10 11.11 -13.33
C PRO A 137 -23.14 10.86 -12.15
N PHE A 138 -22.64 11.94 -11.56
CA PHE A 138 -21.64 11.89 -10.49
C PHE A 138 -22.12 11.06 -9.27
N GLU A 139 -23.39 11.18 -8.92
CA GLU A 139 -24.02 10.47 -7.83
C GLU A 139 -24.00 8.95 -8.06
N SER A 140 -24.15 8.50 -9.31
CA SER A 140 -24.00 7.07 -9.64
C SER A 140 -22.56 6.60 -9.41
N LEU A 141 -21.57 7.38 -9.84
CA LEU A 141 -20.15 7.08 -9.59
C LEU A 141 -19.83 6.99 -8.10
N VAL A 142 -20.44 7.86 -7.28
CA VAL A 142 -20.31 7.81 -5.81
C VAL A 142 -20.83 6.48 -5.26
N GLU A 143 -21.99 6.01 -5.71
CA GLU A 143 -22.51 4.70 -5.28
C GLU A 143 -21.64 3.53 -5.78
N LYS A 144 -21.12 3.59 -7.01
CA LYS A 144 -20.23 2.55 -7.54
C LYS A 144 -18.92 2.45 -6.76
N ILE A 145 -18.29 3.59 -6.43
CA ILE A 145 -17.04 3.58 -5.67
C ILE A 145 -17.24 3.13 -4.22
N LYS A 146 -18.41 3.43 -3.61
CA LYS A 146 -18.82 2.89 -2.31
C LYS A 146 -18.96 1.37 -2.35
N ALA A 147 -19.68 0.86 -3.35
CA ALA A 147 -19.86 -0.59 -3.55
C ALA A 147 -18.52 -1.31 -3.77
N PHE A 148 -17.60 -0.71 -4.53
CA PHE A 148 -16.23 -1.21 -4.68
C PHE A 148 -15.48 -1.22 -3.35
N ALA A 149 -15.45 -0.10 -2.62
CA ALA A 149 -14.75 -0.01 -1.33
C ALA A 149 -15.31 -0.98 -0.27
N GLN A 150 -16.62 -1.26 -0.30
CA GLN A 150 -17.23 -2.28 0.56
C GLN A 150 -16.76 -3.70 0.20
N ALA A 151 -16.74 -4.04 -1.10
CA ALA A 151 -16.25 -5.33 -1.56
C ALA A 151 -14.74 -5.50 -1.26
N ASP A 152 -13.94 -4.46 -1.49
CA ASP A 152 -12.52 -4.46 -1.20
C ASP A 152 -12.23 -4.58 0.32
N ALA A 153 -13.03 -3.92 1.17
CA ALA A 153 -12.93 -4.11 2.62
C ALA A 153 -13.23 -5.56 3.03
N ALA A 154 -14.25 -6.19 2.46
CA ALA A 154 -14.55 -7.61 2.73
C ALA A 154 -13.41 -8.52 2.28
N ARG A 155 -12.83 -8.26 1.10
CA ARG A 155 -11.65 -8.95 0.60
C ARG A 155 -10.44 -8.78 1.53
N LEU A 156 -10.16 -7.56 1.99
CA LEU A 156 -9.04 -7.27 2.90
C LEU A 156 -9.22 -7.99 4.25
N ILE A 157 -10.43 -8.05 4.80
CA ILE A 157 -10.71 -8.83 6.03
C ILE A 157 -10.31 -10.29 5.84
N PHE A 158 -10.72 -10.89 4.72
CA PHE A 158 -10.42 -12.29 4.43
C PHE A 158 -8.93 -12.53 4.18
N ARG A 159 -8.30 -11.70 3.34
CA ARG A 159 -6.85 -11.72 3.05
C ARG A 159 -6.01 -11.60 4.32
N ASP A 160 -6.31 -10.61 5.16
CA ASP A 160 -5.60 -10.38 6.43
C ASP A 160 -5.81 -11.53 7.42
N THR A 161 -6.98 -12.16 7.42
CA THR A 161 -7.26 -13.33 8.25
C THR A 161 -6.40 -14.53 7.83
N LEU A 162 -6.33 -14.83 6.52
CA LEU A 162 -5.47 -15.90 6.01
C LEU A 162 -4.00 -15.64 6.32
N ARG A 163 -3.53 -14.41 6.09
CA ARG A 163 -2.14 -14.03 6.37
C ARG A 163 -1.83 -14.12 7.86
N ALA A 164 -2.72 -13.66 8.74
CA ALA A 164 -2.55 -13.80 10.19
C ALA A 164 -2.47 -15.27 10.63
N GLN A 165 -3.27 -16.17 10.02
CA GLN A 165 -3.20 -17.60 10.30
C GLN A 165 -1.87 -18.21 9.88
N ALA A 166 -1.40 -17.92 8.67
CA ALA A 166 -0.12 -18.40 8.16
C ALA A 166 1.06 -17.91 9.02
N LEU A 167 1.08 -16.62 9.37
CA LEU A 167 2.09 -16.02 10.23
C LEU A 167 2.15 -16.71 11.60
N ARG A 168 1.00 -16.99 12.23
CA ARG A 168 0.96 -17.69 13.53
C ARG A 168 1.60 -19.08 13.48
N GLN A 169 1.53 -19.79 12.35
CA GLN A 169 2.20 -21.09 12.21
C GLN A 169 3.71 -20.92 12.06
N ILE A 170 4.14 -19.99 11.20
CA ILE A 170 5.57 -19.73 10.94
C ILE A 170 6.27 -19.24 12.21
N LEU A 171 5.66 -18.32 12.94
CA LEU A 171 6.25 -17.70 14.12
C LEU A 171 6.53 -18.71 15.26
N LYS A 172 5.82 -19.86 15.32
CA LYS A 172 6.14 -20.92 16.29
C LYS A 172 7.58 -21.41 16.16
N GLY A 173 8.09 -21.49 14.93
CA GLY A 173 9.46 -21.90 14.64
C GLY A 173 10.51 -20.80 14.86
N LEU A 174 10.09 -19.56 15.11
CA LEU A 174 10.97 -18.39 15.22
C LEU A 174 11.09 -17.87 16.67
N SER A 175 10.76 -18.71 17.65
CA SER A 175 10.70 -18.31 19.06
C SER A 175 11.98 -17.60 19.52
N GLY A 176 11.81 -16.45 20.19
CA GLY A 176 12.92 -15.65 20.71
C GLY A 176 13.55 -14.67 19.71
N GLN A 177 13.21 -14.75 18.42
CA GLN A 177 13.74 -13.83 17.41
C GLN A 177 12.97 -12.49 17.37
N ARG A 178 13.61 -11.48 16.78
CA ARG A 178 13.00 -10.25 16.32
C ARG A 178 12.69 -10.38 14.82
N VAL A 179 11.42 -10.25 14.49
CA VAL A 179 10.87 -10.50 13.16
C VAL A 179 10.37 -9.20 12.56
N TYR A 180 10.93 -8.78 11.44
CA TYR A 180 10.35 -7.72 10.61
C TYR A 180 9.22 -8.31 9.79
N LEU A 181 8.03 -7.71 9.87
CA LEU A 181 6.88 -8.08 9.07
C LEU A 181 6.48 -6.90 8.19
N GLU A 182 6.75 -7.01 6.89
CA GLU A 182 6.30 -6.04 5.90
C GLU A 182 4.79 -6.08 5.77
N THR A 183 4.14 -4.92 5.78
CA THR A 183 2.69 -4.84 5.67
C THR A 183 2.33 -3.54 4.95
N GLY A 184 1.59 -3.60 3.85
CA GLY A 184 1.02 -2.42 3.22
C GLY A 184 0.13 -1.67 4.20
N TYR A 185 0.11 -0.33 4.18
CA TYR A 185 -0.65 0.45 5.17
C TYR A 185 -2.17 0.21 5.13
N ILE A 186 -2.70 -0.40 4.07
CA ILE A 186 -4.11 -0.79 3.92
C ILE A 186 -4.50 -1.96 4.82
N HIS A 187 -3.52 -2.80 5.22
CA HIS A 187 -3.71 -4.02 6.02
C HIS A 187 -3.84 -3.74 7.52
N LEU A 188 -4.65 -2.73 7.87
CA LEU A 188 -4.95 -2.39 9.27
C LEU A 188 -5.73 -3.51 9.97
N TYR A 189 -6.43 -4.36 9.21
CA TYR A 189 -7.15 -5.50 9.78
C TYR A 189 -6.18 -6.60 10.25
N LEU A 190 -5.06 -6.81 9.56
CA LEU A 190 -3.98 -7.70 10.00
C LEU A 190 -3.40 -7.28 11.36
N VAL A 191 -3.20 -5.97 11.55
CA VAL A 191 -2.77 -5.42 12.86
C VAL A 191 -3.77 -5.79 13.95
N ARG A 192 -5.07 -5.62 13.70
CA ARG A 192 -6.15 -6.00 14.62
C ARG A 192 -6.15 -7.51 14.90
N GLU A 193 -5.97 -8.35 13.88
CA GLU A 193 -5.95 -9.81 14.00
C GLU A 193 -4.78 -10.31 14.86
N LEU A 194 -3.58 -9.76 14.64
CA LEU A 194 -2.40 -10.12 15.42
C LEU A 194 -2.45 -9.54 16.84
N ALA A 195 -3.02 -8.35 17.04
CA ALA A 195 -3.20 -7.78 18.37
C ALA A 195 -4.24 -8.55 19.22
N ARG A 196 -5.32 -9.04 18.59
CA ARG A 196 -6.38 -9.81 19.28
C ARG A 196 -5.93 -11.22 19.66
N LYS A 197 -5.15 -11.86 18.80
CA LYS A 197 -4.62 -13.21 19.01
C LYS A 197 -3.10 -13.16 18.80
N PRO A 198 -2.36 -12.61 19.77
CA PRO A 198 -0.92 -12.45 19.66
C PRO A 198 -0.24 -13.81 19.53
N PRO A 199 0.73 -13.96 18.60
CA PRO A 199 1.55 -15.17 18.52
C PRO A 199 2.24 -15.42 19.86
N ALA A 200 2.10 -16.65 20.38
CA ALA A 200 2.63 -17.00 21.69
C ALA A 200 4.15 -16.76 21.76
N GLY A 201 4.61 -16.14 22.84
CA GLY A 201 6.03 -15.83 23.04
C GLY A 201 6.55 -14.62 22.28
N PHE A 202 5.69 -13.87 21.58
CA PHE A 202 6.06 -12.63 20.89
C PHE A 202 5.37 -11.39 21.46
N ARG A 203 6.10 -10.29 21.49
CA ARG A 203 5.55 -8.94 21.65
C ARG A 203 5.33 -8.30 20.28
N LEU A 204 4.11 -7.81 20.01
CA LEU A 204 3.82 -7.05 18.79
C LEU A 204 4.19 -5.57 18.98
N ARG A 205 4.97 -5.01 18.05
CA ARG A 205 5.21 -3.57 17.88
C ARG A 205 4.82 -3.17 16.48
N VAL A 206 4.03 -2.11 16.36
CA VAL A 206 3.66 -1.53 15.07
C VAL A 206 4.49 -0.28 14.82
N ARG A 207 5.00 -0.14 13.59
CA ARG A 207 5.65 1.07 13.07
C ARG A 207 4.96 1.47 11.78
N ASN A 208 4.86 2.77 11.55
CA ASN A 208 4.33 3.31 10.30
C ASN A 208 5.44 4.14 9.65
N LEU A 209 5.87 3.75 8.45
CA LEU A 209 7.03 4.38 7.79
C LEU A 209 6.77 5.84 7.49
N VAL A 210 5.55 6.21 7.11
CA VAL A 210 5.17 7.61 6.87
C VAL A 210 5.32 8.44 8.15
N ARG A 211 4.82 7.92 9.28
CA ARG A 211 4.96 8.61 10.58
C ARG A 211 6.42 8.70 11.02
N LEU A 212 7.23 7.67 10.78
CA LEU A 212 8.65 7.68 11.09
C LEU A 212 9.41 8.69 10.24
N ALA A 213 9.22 8.67 8.92
CA ALA A 213 9.87 9.57 7.97
C ALA A 213 9.51 11.04 8.22
N THR A 214 8.28 11.31 8.64
CA THR A 214 7.82 12.67 8.94
C THR A 214 8.05 13.10 10.38
N GLY A 215 8.69 12.28 11.22
CA GLY A 215 8.83 12.58 12.65
C GLY A 215 7.50 12.76 13.40
N GLY A 216 6.38 12.32 12.82
CA GLY A 216 5.04 12.56 13.35
C GLY A 216 4.49 13.98 13.13
N HIS A 217 5.13 14.79 12.28
CA HIS A 217 4.69 16.17 11.98
C HIS A 217 3.46 16.24 11.06
N LEU A 218 3.00 15.12 10.49
CA LEU A 218 1.79 15.13 9.66
C LEU A 218 0.55 15.51 10.48
N PRO A 219 -0.18 16.56 10.07
CA PRO A 219 -1.43 16.93 10.70
C PRO A 219 -2.44 15.79 10.74
N ARG A 220 -3.21 15.72 11.84
CA ARG A 220 -4.27 14.72 12.00
C ARG A 220 -5.28 14.85 10.85
N GLY A 221 -5.66 13.70 10.29
CA GLY A 221 -6.65 13.61 9.22
C GLY A 221 -6.15 13.96 7.82
N LEU A 222 -4.83 14.14 7.61
CA LEU A 222 -4.23 14.17 6.26
C LEU A 222 -3.70 12.79 5.80
N TRP A 223 -3.74 11.80 6.69
CA TRP A 223 -3.37 10.43 6.37
C TRP A 223 -4.38 9.47 7.02
N PRO A 224 -4.89 8.44 6.32
CA PRO A 224 -4.58 8.06 4.93
C PRO A 224 -5.41 8.84 3.87
N ALA A 225 -5.37 8.43 2.59
CA ALA A 225 -6.12 9.07 1.50
C ALA A 225 -7.64 8.88 1.67
N PRO A 226 -8.52 9.71 1.06
CA PRO A 226 -9.97 9.57 1.23
C PRO A 226 -10.52 8.19 0.85
N GLY A 227 -9.99 7.56 -0.21
CA GLY A 227 -10.33 6.19 -0.59
C GLY A 227 -9.95 5.17 0.49
N ASP A 228 -8.74 5.27 1.05
CA ASP A 228 -8.30 4.41 2.16
C ASP A 228 -9.17 4.62 3.42
N VAL A 229 -9.58 5.86 3.68
CA VAL A 229 -10.50 6.17 4.79
C VAL A 229 -11.87 5.54 4.55
N LEU A 230 -12.36 5.55 3.31
CA LEU A 230 -13.62 4.91 2.92
C LEU A 230 -13.54 3.38 3.07
N THR A 231 -12.46 2.74 2.61
CA THR A 231 -12.27 1.29 2.84
C THR A 231 -12.17 1.00 4.34
N ALA A 232 -11.39 1.79 5.09
CA ALA A 232 -11.30 1.66 6.55
C ALA A 232 -12.64 1.89 7.27
N PHE A 233 -13.53 2.72 6.72
CA PHE A 233 -14.87 2.92 7.24
C PHE A 233 -15.66 1.61 7.21
N TYR A 234 -15.58 0.82 6.13
CA TYR A 234 -16.22 -0.50 6.07
C TYR A 234 -15.48 -1.57 6.89
N LEU A 235 -14.14 -1.54 6.96
CA LEU A 235 -13.34 -2.49 7.75
C LEU A 235 -13.66 -2.48 9.25
N PHE A 236 -14.08 -1.32 9.79
CA PHE A 236 -14.26 -1.11 11.22
C PHE A 236 -15.67 -0.64 11.60
N GLU A 237 -16.69 -1.18 10.93
CA GLU A 237 -18.11 -1.00 11.27
C GLU A 237 -18.56 0.48 11.29
N LYS A 238 -18.17 1.25 10.26
CA LYS A 238 -18.63 2.63 10.02
C LYS A 238 -18.29 3.64 11.12
N ARG A 239 -17.26 3.38 11.93
CA ARG A 239 -16.84 4.28 13.03
C ARG A 239 -15.99 5.45 12.52
N ARG A 240 -16.57 6.44 11.84
CA ARG A 240 -15.91 7.72 11.49
C ARG A 240 -16.87 8.90 11.56
N ALA A 241 -16.32 10.09 11.79
CA ALA A 241 -17.07 11.34 11.88
C ALA A 241 -17.40 12.00 10.53
N VAL A 242 -16.80 11.52 9.43
CA VAL A 242 -17.03 12.06 8.08
C VAL A 242 -18.08 11.20 7.39
N GLU A 243 -19.00 11.84 6.69
CA GLU A 243 -20.05 11.17 5.92
C GLU A 243 -19.46 10.32 4.79
N GLU A 244 -20.07 9.14 4.59
CA GLU A 244 -19.67 8.12 3.62
C GLU A 244 -19.61 8.69 2.20
N ASP A 245 -20.63 9.46 1.80
CA ASP A 245 -20.75 10.04 0.46
C ASP A 245 -19.68 11.09 0.18
N LEU A 246 -19.30 11.88 1.20
CA LEU A 246 -18.25 12.88 1.06
C LEU A 246 -16.87 12.23 0.92
N LEU A 247 -16.61 11.11 1.61
CA LEU A 247 -15.37 10.35 1.43
C LEU A 247 -15.28 9.77 0.02
N ALA A 248 -16.37 9.19 -0.47
CA ALA A 248 -16.47 8.67 -1.83
C ALA A 248 -16.24 9.76 -2.88
N ALA A 249 -16.95 10.89 -2.76
CA ALA A 249 -16.80 12.05 -3.66
C ALA A 249 -15.36 12.58 -3.70
N ARG A 250 -14.72 12.73 -2.53
CA ARG A 250 -13.31 13.17 -2.44
C ARG A 250 -12.34 12.14 -3.01
N SER A 251 -12.64 10.84 -2.88
CA SER A 251 -11.84 9.77 -3.47
C SER A 251 -11.82 9.85 -5.00
N LEU A 252 -12.98 10.09 -5.61
CA LEU A 252 -13.12 10.25 -7.07
C LEU A 252 -12.29 11.42 -7.61
N VAL A 253 -12.29 12.54 -6.92
CA VAL A 253 -11.45 13.70 -7.29
C VAL A 253 -9.97 13.39 -7.04
N TYR A 254 -9.64 12.82 -5.88
CA TYR A 254 -8.25 12.54 -5.48
C TYR A 254 -7.52 11.63 -6.47
N ILE A 255 -8.14 10.52 -6.89
CA ILE A 255 -7.51 9.56 -7.81
C ILE A 255 -7.23 10.14 -9.21
N ARG A 256 -7.93 11.23 -9.58
CA ARG A 256 -7.68 11.97 -10.83
C ARG A 256 -6.53 12.95 -10.72
N LEU A 257 -6.20 13.39 -9.51
CA LEU A 257 -5.19 14.42 -9.29
C LEU A 257 -3.84 13.86 -8.86
N ILE A 258 -3.80 12.70 -8.21
CA ILE A 258 -2.56 12.12 -7.67
C ILE A 258 -1.60 11.64 -8.77
N GLU A 259 -0.29 11.74 -8.51
CA GLU A 259 0.73 11.13 -9.38
C GLU A 259 0.60 9.60 -9.37
N LYS A 260 0.70 9.00 -10.57
CA LYS A 260 0.51 7.57 -10.79
C LYS A 260 1.82 6.86 -11.09
N ASN A 261 2.79 7.60 -11.62
CA ASN A 261 4.10 7.05 -11.96
C ASN A 261 4.97 6.90 -10.71
N GLU A 262 5.88 5.94 -10.76
CA GLU A 262 6.92 5.82 -9.75
C GLU A 262 7.84 7.05 -9.79
N LEU A 263 8.10 7.66 -8.62
CA LEU A 263 8.91 8.88 -8.50
C LEU A 263 10.16 8.53 -7.71
N GLN A 264 11.29 8.99 -8.21
CA GLN A 264 12.59 8.80 -7.58
C GLN A 264 12.83 9.91 -6.54
N PRO A 265 13.19 9.56 -5.29
CA PRO A 265 13.57 10.56 -4.29
C PRO A 265 14.88 11.25 -4.70
N SER A 266 14.99 12.56 -4.40
CA SER A 266 16.22 13.36 -4.61
C SER A 266 16.64 14.07 -3.32
N PRO A 267 17.89 14.58 -3.24
CA PRO A 267 18.30 15.39 -2.09
C PRO A 267 17.42 16.63 -1.85
N GLU A 268 16.93 17.27 -2.92
CA GLU A 268 16.08 18.46 -2.86
C GLU A 268 14.65 18.11 -2.42
N ASN A 269 14.15 16.96 -2.91
CA ASN A 269 12.84 16.42 -2.61
C ASN A 269 12.95 14.93 -2.23
N PRO A 270 13.24 14.62 -0.96
CA PRO A 270 13.47 13.24 -0.50
C PRO A 270 12.18 12.40 -0.42
N PHE A 271 11.00 13.05 -0.44
CA PHE A 271 9.70 12.39 -0.33
C PHE A 271 8.73 12.87 -1.43
N PRO A 272 9.07 12.68 -2.72
CA PRO A 272 8.27 13.20 -3.82
C PRO A 272 6.82 12.68 -3.83
N HIS A 273 6.62 11.39 -3.54
CA HIS A 273 5.28 10.79 -3.48
C HIS A 273 4.49 11.33 -2.31
N LEU A 274 5.05 11.27 -1.10
CA LEU A 274 4.36 11.78 0.09
C LEU A 274 4.02 13.26 -0.03
N ARG A 275 4.89 14.07 -0.64
CA ARG A 275 4.62 15.50 -0.83
C ARG A 275 3.42 15.73 -1.76
N ASP A 276 3.35 15.00 -2.88
CA ASP A 276 2.21 15.01 -3.81
C ASP A 276 0.93 14.52 -3.11
N GLU A 277 1.01 13.40 -2.39
CA GLU A 277 -0.12 12.82 -1.66
C GLU A 277 -0.65 13.74 -0.57
N VAL A 278 0.22 14.32 0.27
CA VAL A 278 -0.19 15.26 1.32
C VAL A 278 -0.84 16.52 0.70
N PHE A 279 -0.31 17.02 -0.42
CA PHE A 279 -0.90 18.14 -1.14
C PHE A 279 -2.33 17.85 -1.58
N PHE A 280 -2.54 16.78 -2.35
CA PHE A 280 -3.87 16.50 -2.89
C PHE A 280 -4.86 16.03 -1.83
N ARG A 281 -4.39 15.41 -0.74
CA ARG A 281 -5.25 15.13 0.43
C ARG A 281 -5.69 16.40 1.13
N ALA A 282 -4.80 17.36 1.32
CA ALA A 282 -5.14 18.67 1.89
C ALA A 282 -6.14 19.40 0.99
N PHE A 283 -5.91 19.38 -0.32
CA PHE A 283 -6.80 19.99 -1.32
C PHE A 283 -8.21 19.38 -1.28
N VAL A 284 -8.35 18.06 -1.46
CA VAL A 284 -9.68 17.42 -1.50
C VAL A 284 -10.40 17.47 -0.16
N ARG A 285 -9.66 17.53 0.96
CA ARG A 285 -10.24 17.75 2.29
C ARG A 285 -10.95 19.10 2.42
N GLY A 286 -10.53 20.11 1.66
CA GLY A 286 -11.21 21.41 1.59
C GLY A 286 -12.48 21.41 0.76
N LEU A 287 -12.71 20.38 -0.08
CA LEU A 287 -13.86 20.31 -0.98
C LEU A 287 -15.09 19.74 -0.27
N SER A 288 -16.25 20.38 -0.44
CA SER A 288 -17.56 19.79 -0.13
C SER A 288 -17.97 18.74 -1.17
N PHE A 289 -19.09 18.05 -0.95
CA PHE A 289 -19.65 17.11 -1.93
C PHE A 289 -19.96 17.83 -3.25
N GLU A 290 -20.59 19.01 -3.15
CA GLU A 290 -20.95 19.84 -4.31
C GLU A 290 -19.70 20.36 -5.04
N ASP A 291 -18.64 20.71 -4.32
CA ASP A 291 -17.35 21.06 -4.94
C ASP A 291 -16.78 19.89 -5.72
N CYS A 292 -16.82 18.68 -5.16
CA CYS A 292 -16.36 17.47 -5.83
C CYS A 292 -17.16 17.20 -7.11
N ARG A 293 -18.50 17.33 -7.04
CA ARG A 293 -19.39 17.17 -8.19
C ARG A 293 -19.06 18.14 -9.33
N ARG A 294 -18.91 19.43 -9.00
CA ARG A 294 -18.57 20.47 -9.99
C ARG A 294 -17.18 20.28 -10.58
N LEU A 295 -16.22 19.82 -9.78
CA LEU A 295 -14.86 19.58 -10.23
C LEU A 295 -14.78 18.34 -11.12
N ASP A 296 -15.36 17.21 -10.69
CA ASP A 296 -15.37 15.95 -11.42
C ASP A 296 -15.91 16.12 -12.85
N ALA A 297 -17.02 16.85 -13.02
CA ALA A 297 -17.60 17.15 -14.32
C ALA A 297 -16.61 17.79 -15.32
N ARG A 298 -15.51 18.38 -14.84
CA ARG A 298 -14.50 19.06 -15.66
C ARG A 298 -13.18 18.29 -15.75
N ILE A 299 -12.90 17.37 -14.84
CA ILE A 299 -11.60 16.68 -14.76
C ILE A 299 -11.66 15.18 -15.03
N ARG A 300 -12.85 14.56 -15.01
CA ARG A 300 -13.05 13.10 -15.00
C ARG A 300 -12.23 12.36 -16.06
N LEU A 301 -12.21 12.89 -17.28
CA LEU A 301 -11.57 12.30 -18.44
C LEU A 301 -10.26 12.99 -18.83
N LEU A 302 -9.81 13.97 -18.05
CA LEU A 302 -8.57 14.68 -18.34
C LEU A 302 -7.34 13.90 -17.85
N PRO A 303 -6.19 14.03 -18.55
CA PRO A 303 -4.90 13.62 -18.01
C PRO A 303 -4.60 14.34 -16.69
N THR A 304 -3.82 13.70 -15.80
CA THR A 304 -3.52 14.22 -14.46
C THR A 304 -3.00 15.67 -14.48
N ALA A 305 -2.10 16.01 -15.41
CA ALA A 305 -1.54 17.36 -15.50
C ALA A 305 -2.60 18.44 -15.82
N GLU A 306 -3.50 18.16 -16.76
CA GLU A 306 -4.59 19.06 -17.13
C GLU A 306 -5.64 19.16 -16.02
N ALA A 307 -6.00 18.02 -15.41
CA ALA A 307 -6.90 17.96 -14.26
C ALA A 307 -6.40 18.85 -13.10
N ARG A 308 -5.09 18.84 -12.82
CA ARG A 308 -4.45 19.70 -11.81
C ARG A 308 -4.60 21.19 -12.15
N GLN A 309 -4.39 21.58 -13.41
CA GLN A 309 -4.58 22.97 -13.84
C GLN A 309 -6.03 23.43 -13.69
N VAL A 310 -6.99 22.57 -14.05
CA VAL A 310 -8.41 22.85 -13.88
C VAL A 310 -8.78 22.97 -12.40
N ALA A 311 -8.30 22.07 -11.56
CA ALA A 311 -8.52 22.11 -10.11
C ALA A 311 -7.98 23.41 -9.48
N GLN A 312 -6.76 23.81 -9.83
CA GLN A 312 -6.15 25.06 -9.36
C GLN A 312 -6.96 26.29 -9.76
N LYS A 313 -7.39 26.37 -11.04
CA LYS A 313 -8.19 27.50 -11.53
C LYS A 313 -9.59 27.55 -10.89
N SER A 314 -10.16 26.39 -10.59
CA SER A 314 -11.54 26.29 -10.07
C SER A 314 -11.62 26.54 -8.56
N PHE A 315 -10.57 26.20 -7.82
CA PHE A 315 -10.52 26.33 -6.36
C PHE A 315 -9.19 26.96 -5.89
N PRO A 316 -8.89 28.21 -6.30
CA PRO A 316 -7.58 28.83 -6.06
C PRO A 316 -7.28 29.02 -4.57
N GLU A 317 -8.27 29.33 -3.74
CA GLU A 317 -8.06 29.51 -2.30
C GLU A 317 -7.76 28.18 -1.59
N ILE A 318 -8.49 27.12 -1.90
CA ILE A 318 -8.22 25.77 -1.34
C ILE A 318 -6.86 25.27 -1.80
N TRP A 319 -6.51 25.51 -3.07
CA TRP A 319 -5.19 25.19 -3.61
C TRP A 319 -4.06 25.91 -2.88
N LYS A 320 -4.22 27.22 -2.65
CA LYS A 320 -3.26 28.04 -1.90
C LYS A 320 -3.08 27.54 -0.46
N GLN A 321 -4.18 27.22 0.22
CA GLN A 321 -4.16 26.66 1.57
C GLN A 321 -3.43 25.31 1.63
N ALA A 322 -3.72 24.40 0.67
CA ALA A 322 -3.04 23.12 0.56
C ALA A 322 -1.53 23.29 0.33
N SER A 323 -1.12 24.23 -0.53
CA SER A 323 0.30 24.53 -0.77
C SER A 323 1.01 25.01 0.49
N GLN A 324 0.41 25.98 1.20
CA GLN A 324 0.98 26.53 2.43
C GLN A 324 1.14 25.45 3.51
N LEU A 325 0.16 24.55 3.63
CA LEU A 325 0.20 23.44 4.58
C LEU A 325 1.34 22.46 4.28
N VAL A 326 1.48 22.06 3.01
CA VAL A 326 2.57 21.16 2.59
C VAL A 326 3.94 21.80 2.84
N ASP A 327 4.10 23.07 2.50
CA ASP A 327 5.34 23.78 2.76
C ASP A 327 5.66 23.87 4.25
N GLN A 328 4.66 24.10 5.10
CA GLN A 328 4.83 24.05 6.54
C GLN A 328 5.28 22.65 7.01
N VAL A 329 4.55 21.60 6.64
CA VAL A 329 4.85 20.22 7.05
C VAL A 329 6.28 19.83 6.68
N PHE A 330 6.68 20.05 5.44
CA PHE A 330 8.01 19.62 4.99
C PHE A 330 9.15 20.55 5.42
N ARG A 331 8.85 21.80 5.82
CA ARG A 331 9.82 22.60 6.59
C ARG A 331 10.06 22.00 7.97
N GLU A 332 9.01 21.59 8.67
CA GLU A 332 9.14 20.96 9.99
C GLU A 332 9.92 19.64 9.92
N VAL A 333 9.61 18.78 8.94
CA VAL A 333 10.34 17.51 8.68
C VAL A 333 11.84 17.74 8.42
N LYS A 334 12.19 18.82 7.70
CA LYS A 334 13.59 19.24 7.49
C LYS A 334 14.28 19.62 8.81
N THR A 335 13.59 20.38 9.67
CA THR A 335 14.17 20.90 10.92
C THR A 335 14.29 19.86 12.04
N SER A 336 13.37 18.90 12.14
CA SER A 336 13.33 17.92 13.24
C SER A 336 14.28 16.73 13.06
N GLY A 337 15.12 16.75 12.03
CA GLY A 337 16.05 15.66 11.77
C GLY A 337 15.39 14.40 11.21
N GLY A 338 14.12 14.45 10.77
CA GLY A 338 13.49 13.37 9.97
C GLY A 338 14.23 13.07 8.66
N LEU A 339 15.14 13.97 8.28
CA LEU A 339 16.08 13.89 7.16
C LEU A 339 17.48 13.37 7.53
N ARG A 340 17.75 13.07 8.80
CA ARG A 340 19.09 12.58 9.22
C ARG A 340 19.18 11.06 9.02
N ALA A 341 20.15 10.70 8.17
CA ALA A 341 20.64 9.36 7.83
C ALA A 341 19.80 8.58 6.81
N GLY A 342 20.37 8.39 5.61
CA GLY A 342 19.81 7.54 4.55
C GLY A 342 20.48 7.77 3.19
N LEU A 343 20.85 9.02 2.88
CA LEU A 343 21.46 9.38 1.58
C LEU A 343 23.01 9.31 1.57
N SER A 344 23.63 8.78 2.62
CA SER A 344 25.10 8.74 2.79
C SER A 344 25.69 7.32 2.69
N ARG A 345 25.12 6.44 1.86
CA ARG A 345 25.87 5.32 1.28
C ARG A 345 25.46 5.19 -0.18
N SER A 346 26.33 5.68 -1.04
CA SER A 346 26.25 5.57 -2.48
C SER A 346 25.92 4.13 -2.90
N LEU A 347 24.81 3.97 -3.61
CA LEU A 347 24.64 2.90 -4.59
C LEU A 347 25.62 3.18 -5.74
N THR A 348 26.91 2.94 -5.52
CA THR A 348 27.87 2.81 -6.61
C THR A 348 27.60 1.47 -7.31
N PRO A 349 27.37 1.44 -8.63
CA PRO A 349 27.39 0.19 -9.36
C PRO A 349 28.84 -0.33 -9.32
N GLY A 350 29.05 -1.44 -8.63
CA GLY A 350 30.29 -2.19 -8.76
C GLY A 350 30.43 -2.64 -10.21
N ARG A 351 31.38 -2.05 -10.94
CA ARG A 351 31.96 -2.65 -12.13
C ARG A 351 32.84 -3.81 -11.68
N GLY A 352 32.64 -4.99 -12.25
CA GLY A 352 33.43 -6.19 -12.00
C GLY A 352 32.61 -7.43 -12.23
#